data_AF-A0A7S3PYA1-F1
#
_entry.id   AF-A0A7S3PYA1-F1
#
_cell.length_a   1.000
_cell.length_b   1.000
_cell.length_c   1.000
_cell.angle_alpha   90.00
_cell.angle_beta   90.00
_cell.angle_gamma   90.00
#
_symmetry.space_group_name_H-M   'P 1'
#
loop_
_entity.id
_entity.type
_entity.pdbx_description
1 polymer ?
#
loop_
_entity_poly.entity_id
_entity_poly.type
_entity_poly.pdbx_seq_one_letter_code
_entity_poly.pdbx_strand_id
1 'polypeptide(L)'
;MVDQHQVTRKRLDQLFLFDAIVSVFLGATSLLAPHGLIKALSGGYNHNAHEALRLYGCLRISVGWILFNVRNVDNGRFRRCVCEALCTCYALQTIAVARAQFTDAGNWINWLAICLLFTTGCMYANFRFGKGGDLIKIYELPSTSSRTFR
;
A
#
# COMPACT_ATOMS: atom_id res chain seq x y z
N MET A 1 -10.98 -26.06 -8.98
CA MET A 1 -9.70 -25.54 -8.46
C MET A 1 -9.13 -24.42 -9.33
N VAL A 2 -9.16 -24.54 -10.67
CA VAL A 2 -8.73 -23.47 -11.61
C VAL A 2 -9.42 -22.11 -11.35
N ASP A 3 -10.70 -22.10 -11.02
CA ASP A 3 -11.44 -20.86 -10.72
C ASP A 3 -10.95 -20.12 -9.48
N GLN A 4 -10.54 -20.84 -8.43
CA GLN A 4 -10.06 -20.21 -7.19
C GLN A 4 -8.73 -19.48 -7.40
N HIS A 5 -7.90 -19.96 -8.32
CA HIS A 5 -6.63 -19.34 -8.68
C HIS A 5 -6.84 -18.02 -9.43
N GLN A 6 -7.75 -17.99 -10.41
CA GLN A 6 -8.12 -16.78 -11.15
C GLN A 6 -8.76 -15.72 -10.25
N VAL A 7 -9.64 -16.13 -9.33
CA VAL A 7 -10.28 -15.23 -8.36
C VAL A 7 -9.25 -14.62 -7.40
N THR A 8 -8.25 -15.39 -6.97
CA THR A 8 -7.20 -14.90 -6.05
C THR A 8 -6.29 -13.87 -6.74
N ARG A 9 -5.92 -14.10 -8.00
CA ARG A 9 -5.17 -13.13 -8.80
C ARG A 9 -5.94 -11.81 -8.95
N LYS A 10 -7.21 -11.88 -9.36
CA LYS A 10 -8.08 -10.69 -9.51
C LYS A 10 -8.20 -9.89 -8.21
N ARG A 11 -8.36 -10.56 -7.06
CA ARG A 11 -8.43 -9.87 -5.75
C ARG A 11 -7.11 -9.18 -5.38
N LEU A 12 -5.97 -9.79 -5.70
CA LEU A 12 -4.67 -9.18 -5.44
C LEU A 12 -4.42 -7.97 -6.37
N ASP A 13 -4.78 -8.09 -7.65
CA ASP A 13 -4.70 -7.00 -8.61
C ASP A 13 -5.60 -5.83 -8.20
N GLN A 14 -6.82 -6.12 -7.72
CA GLN A 14 -7.71 -5.10 -7.16
C GLN A 14 -7.11 -4.42 -5.92
N LEU A 15 -6.47 -5.18 -5.03
CA LEU A 15 -5.81 -4.62 -3.85
C LEU A 15 -4.65 -3.69 -4.24
N PHE A 16 -3.79 -4.11 -5.17
CA PHE A 16 -2.71 -3.27 -5.69
C PHE A 16 -3.24 -2.04 -6.43
N LEU A 17 -4.32 -2.17 -7.19
CA LEU A 17 -4.94 -1.07 -7.91
C LEU A 17 -5.56 -0.06 -6.94
N PHE A 18 -6.25 -0.54 -5.90
CA PHE A 18 -6.79 0.31 -4.84
C PHE A 18 -5.68 1.05 -4.09
N ASP A 19 -4.64 0.33 -3.64
CA ASP A 19 -3.53 0.95 -2.91
C ASP A 19 -2.73 1.93 -3.79
N ALA A 20 -2.59 1.65 -5.09
CA ALA A 20 -1.99 2.57 -6.05
C ALA A 20 -2.81 3.86 -6.20
N ILE A 21 -4.12 3.76 -6.40
CA ILE A 21 -5.01 4.92 -6.53
C ILE A 21 -4.97 5.75 -5.25
N VAL A 22 -5.17 5.11 -4.10
CA VAL A 22 -5.16 5.77 -2.79
C VAL A 22 -3.82 6.43 -2.51
N SER A 23 -2.70 5.76 -2.81
CA SER A 23 -1.35 6.31 -2.61
C SER A 23 -1.04 7.49 -3.55
N VAL A 24 -1.50 7.45 -4.80
CA VAL A 24 -1.35 8.58 -5.73
C VAL A 24 -2.22 9.75 -5.30
N PHE A 25 -3.47 9.53 -4.91
CA PHE A 25 -4.36 10.59 -4.43
C PHE A 25 -3.84 11.22 -3.13
N LEU A 26 -3.51 10.42 -2.12
CA LEU A 26 -2.95 10.91 -0.85
C LEU A 26 -1.59 11.59 -1.05
N GLY A 27 -0.75 11.04 -1.92
CA GLY A 27 0.55 11.64 -2.24
C GLY A 27 0.40 12.97 -2.97
N ALA A 28 -0.54 13.07 -3.92
CA ALA A 28 -0.83 14.31 -4.65
C ALA A 28 -1.45 15.38 -3.74
N THR A 29 -2.38 15.02 -2.85
CA THR A 29 -2.93 15.96 -1.88
C THR A 29 -1.89 16.41 -0.84
N SER A 30 -0.95 15.53 -0.45
CA SER A 30 0.19 15.88 0.40
C SER A 30 1.19 16.80 -0.31
N LEU A 31 1.43 16.59 -1.60
CA LEU A 31 2.31 17.44 -2.41
C LEU A 31 1.72 18.85 -2.58
N LEU A 32 0.43 18.92 -2.87
CA LEU A 32 -0.33 20.15 -3.11
C LEU A 32 -0.87 20.78 -1.82
N ALA A 33 -0.52 20.22 -0.65
CA ALA A 33 -1.12 20.61 0.62
C ALA A 33 -1.05 22.14 0.80
N PRO A 34 -2.21 22.81 0.88
CA PRO A 34 -2.24 24.26 1.06
C PRO A 34 -1.73 24.59 2.47
N HIS A 35 -1.04 25.71 2.61
CA HIS A 35 -0.42 26.20 3.86
C HIS A 35 -1.35 26.12 5.08
N GLY A 36 -2.68 26.17 4.88
CA GLY A 36 -3.69 26.01 5.93
C GLY A 36 -3.72 24.63 6.60
N LEU A 37 -3.44 23.53 5.88
CA LEU A 37 -3.50 22.17 6.45
C LEU A 37 -2.39 21.94 7.48
N ILE A 38 -1.18 22.45 7.19
CA ILE A 38 -0.02 22.33 8.10
C ILE A 38 -0.14 23.29 9.28
N LYS A 39 -0.66 24.50 9.05
CA LYS A 39 -0.92 25.46 10.12
C LYS A 39 -1.99 24.94 11.10
N ALA A 40 -3.00 24.22 10.60
CA ALA A 40 -4.01 23.55 11.42
C ALA A 40 -3.48 22.31 12.16
N LEU A 41 -2.55 21.55 11.55
CA LEU A 41 -1.98 20.34 12.17
C LEU A 41 -0.91 20.64 13.22
N SER A 42 -0.05 21.64 12.99
CA SER A 42 1.15 21.89 13.79
C SER A 42 0.99 23.04 14.79
N GLY A 43 -0.13 23.77 14.78
CA GLY A 43 -0.32 24.95 15.64
C GLY A 43 0.62 26.14 15.34
N GLY A 44 1.49 26.01 14.33
CA GLY A 44 2.50 26.98 13.93
C GLY A 44 3.13 26.60 12.59
N TYR A 45 3.80 27.56 11.92
CA TYR A 45 4.49 27.29 10.65
C TYR A 45 5.89 26.73 10.93
N ASN A 46 6.10 25.47 10.55
CA ASN A 46 7.40 24.81 10.66
C ASN A 46 7.86 24.39 9.25
N HIS A 47 8.89 25.07 8.72
CA HIS A 47 9.35 24.90 7.34
C HIS A 47 9.80 23.44 7.06
N ASN A 48 10.56 22.86 8.00
CA ASN A 48 11.06 21.49 7.89
C ASN A 48 9.92 20.45 7.84
N ALA A 49 8.84 20.66 8.60
CA ALA A 49 7.69 19.76 8.59
C ALA A 49 6.94 19.83 7.24
N HIS A 50 6.87 21.01 6.64
CA HIS A 50 6.25 21.21 5.33
C HIS A 50 7.07 20.56 4.20
N GLU A 51 8.41 20.69 4.20
CA GLU A 51 9.26 20.00 3.22
C GLU A 51 9.23 18.48 3.40
N ALA A 52 9.28 17.98 4.64
CA ALA A 52 9.17 16.56 4.93
C ALA A 52 7.84 15.98 4.41
N LEU A 53 6.73 16.71 4.57
CA LEU A 53 5.41 16.30 4.09
C LEU A 53 5.33 16.26 2.55
N ARG A 54 5.99 17.20 1.85
CA ARG A 54 6.11 17.16 0.38
C ARG A 54 6.95 15.99 -0.10
N LEU A 55 8.09 15.73 0.52
CA LEU A 55 8.96 14.59 0.19
C LEU A 55 8.23 13.25 0.42
N TYR A 56 7.49 13.14 1.51
CA TYR A 56 6.67 11.95 1.77
C TYR A 56 5.54 11.79 0.74
N GLY A 57 4.93 12.90 0.31
CA GLY A 57 3.98 12.93 -0.80
C GLY A 57 4.56 12.40 -2.11
N CYS A 58 5.75 12.88 -2.51
CA CYS A 58 6.48 12.38 -3.67
C CYS A 58 6.77 10.88 -3.58
N LEU A 59 7.28 10.44 -2.42
CA LEU A 59 7.57 9.02 -2.18
C LEU A 59 6.30 8.16 -2.31
N ARG A 60 5.17 8.65 -1.81
CA ARG A 60 3.89 7.93 -1.88
C ARG A 60 3.36 7.81 -3.31
N ILE A 61 3.51 8.85 -4.11
CA ILE A 61 3.20 8.82 -5.55
C ILE A 61 4.07 7.78 -6.26
N SER A 62 5.38 7.78 -5.99
CA SER A 62 6.32 6.81 -6.56
C SER A 62 5.95 5.37 -6.20
N VAL A 63 5.59 5.10 -4.95
CA VAL A 63 5.11 3.77 -4.51
C VAL A 63 3.82 3.37 -5.25
N GLY A 64 2.87 4.31 -5.41
CA GLY A 64 1.65 4.07 -6.18
C GLY A 64 1.92 3.76 -7.65
N TRP A 65 2.89 4.44 -8.27
CA TRP A 65 3.32 4.16 -9.64
C TRP A 65 3.99 2.79 -9.77
N ILE A 66 4.84 2.40 -8.81
CA ILE A 66 5.46 1.08 -8.78
C ILE A 66 4.38 -0.01 -8.68
N LEU A 67 3.44 0.13 -7.74
CA LEU A 67 2.29 -0.77 -7.59
C LEU A 67 1.45 -0.88 -8.88
N PHE A 68 1.27 0.23 -9.59
CA PHE A 68 0.61 0.23 -10.89
C PHE A 68 1.36 -0.65 -11.90
N ASN A 69 2.69 -0.56 -11.97
CA ASN A 69 3.49 -1.36 -12.89
C ASN A 69 3.61 -2.84 -12.48
N VAL A 70 3.66 -3.15 -11.18
CA VAL A 70 3.74 -4.53 -10.67
C VAL A 70 2.54 -5.38 -11.12
N ARG A 71 1.37 -4.77 -11.36
CA ARG A 71 0.18 -5.49 -11.87
C ARG A 71 0.40 -6.17 -13.23
N ASN A 72 1.32 -5.64 -14.04
CA ASN A 72 1.61 -6.16 -15.38
C ASN A 72 2.66 -7.28 -15.35
N VAL A 73 3.28 -7.54 -14.19
CA VAL A 73 4.31 -8.56 -14.04
C VAL A 73 3.67 -9.88 -13.64
N ASP A 74 3.79 -10.91 -14.47
CA ASP A 74 3.22 -12.26 -14.22
C ASP A 74 4.10 -13.16 -13.34
N ASN A 75 5.10 -12.60 -12.66
CA ASN A 75 5.95 -13.37 -11.74
C ASN A 75 5.35 -13.42 -10.33
N GLY A 76 4.78 -14.57 -9.94
CA GLY A 76 4.20 -14.77 -8.61
C GLY A 76 5.19 -14.58 -7.45
N ARG A 77 6.46 -15.01 -7.63
CA ARG A 77 7.54 -14.81 -6.64
C ARG A 77 7.86 -13.33 -6.43
N PHE A 78 7.85 -12.54 -7.50
CA PHE A 78 8.07 -11.10 -7.44
C PHE A 78 6.92 -10.39 -6.70
N ARG A 79 5.66 -10.69 -7.06
CA ARG A 79 4.48 -10.13 -6.37
C ARG A 79 4.47 -10.45 -4.88
N ARG A 80 4.88 -11.67 -4.49
CA ARG A 80 5.01 -12.04 -3.08
C ARG A 80 6.04 -11.20 -2.34
N CYS A 81 7.22 -11.00 -2.93
CA CYS A 81 8.27 -10.15 -2.35
C CYS A 81 7.77 -8.70 -2.15
N VAL A 82 7.06 -8.17 -3.15
CA VAL A 82 6.46 -6.83 -3.06
C VAL A 82 5.41 -6.75 -1.94
N CYS A 83 4.55 -7.76 -1.80
CA CYS A 83 3.60 -7.83 -0.67
C CYS A 83 4.31 -7.90 0.69
N GLU A 84 5.38 -8.68 0.82
CA GLU A 84 6.17 -8.79 2.05
C GLU A 84 6.83 -7.45 2.41
N ALA A 85 7.39 -6.76 1.41
CA ALA A 85 7.98 -5.44 1.57
C ALA A 85 6.93 -4.39 1.99
N LEU A 86 5.77 -4.35 1.34
CA LEU A 86 4.68 -3.43 1.68
C LEU A 86 4.09 -3.71 3.06
N CYS A 87 3.91 -4.97 3.42
CA CYS A 87 3.47 -5.37 4.76
C CYS A 87 4.43 -4.85 5.83
N THR A 88 5.73 -5.05 5.63
CA THR A 88 6.78 -4.59 6.56
C THR A 88 6.80 -3.07 6.64
N CYS A 89 6.68 -2.40 5.49
CA CYS A 89 6.66 -0.95 5.41
C CYS A 89 5.45 -0.35 6.16
N TYR A 90 4.26 -0.91 6.00
CA TYR A 90 3.05 -0.47 6.70
C TYR A 90 3.09 -0.78 8.20
N ALA A 91 3.67 -1.92 8.60
CA ALA A 91 3.90 -2.21 10.01
C ALA A 91 4.83 -1.17 10.66
N LEU A 92 5.96 -0.85 10.01
CA LEU A 92 6.90 0.16 10.48
C LEU A 92 6.27 1.57 10.52
N GLN A 93 5.50 1.94 9.50
CA GLN A 93 4.75 3.21 9.48
C GLN A 93 3.74 3.27 10.64
N THR A 94 3.01 2.18 10.91
CA THR A 94 2.05 2.12 12.02
C THR A 94 2.76 2.32 13.36
N ILE A 95 3.91 1.68 13.59
CA ILE A 95 4.70 1.85 14.82
C ILE A 95 5.21 3.29 14.95
N ALA A 96 5.69 3.88 13.86
CA ALA A 96 6.18 5.26 13.86
C ALA A 96 5.08 6.27 14.23
N VAL A 97 3.87 6.12 13.66
CA VAL A 97 2.74 6.99 13.97
C VAL A 97 2.19 6.70 15.37
N ALA A 98 2.18 5.45 15.82
CA ALA A 98 1.81 5.11 17.20
C ALA A 98 2.75 5.81 18.21
N ARG A 99 4.06 5.78 17.96
CA ARG A 99 5.05 6.51 18.78
C ARG A 99 4.81 8.02 18.78
N ALA A 100 4.44 8.60 17.63
CA ALA A 100 4.08 10.02 17.55
C ALA A 100 2.83 10.34 18.39
N GLN A 101 1.83 9.45 18.41
CA GLN A 101 0.61 9.67 19.17
C GLN A 101 0.79 9.58 20.69
N PHE A 102 1.75 8.77 21.17
CA PHE A 102 2.14 8.77 22.58
C PHE A 102 2.93 10.03 22.98
N THR A 103 3.50 10.75 22.01
CA THR A 103 4.31 11.96 22.27
C THR A 103 3.46 13.23 22.21
N ASP A 104 2.62 13.37 21.19
CA ASP A 104 1.67 14.48 21.04
C ASP A 104 0.26 13.99 21.41
N ALA A 105 -0.06 14.07 22.71
CA ALA A 105 -1.36 13.68 23.23
C ALA A 105 -2.47 14.62 22.73
N GLY A 106 -3.19 14.23 21.67
CA GLY A 106 -4.48 14.85 21.35
C GLY A 106 -4.86 15.03 19.88
N ASN A 107 -4.08 14.55 18.91
CA ASN A 107 -4.44 14.76 17.51
C ASN A 107 -5.26 13.59 16.95
N TRP A 108 -6.56 13.81 16.70
CA TRP A 108 -7.49 12.78 16.18
C TRP A 108 -7.08 12.23 14.80
N ILE A 109 -6.35 13.03 14.03
CA ILE A 109 -5.82 12.68 12.70
C ILE A 109 -4.83 11.52 12.78
N ASN A 110 -4.02 11.46 13.85
CA ASN A 110 -3.06 10.37 14.06
C ASN A 110 -3.76 9.04 14.32
N TRP A 111 -4.90 9.04 15.02
CA TRP A 111 -5.73 7.83 15.20
C TRP A 111 -6.28 7.31 13.88
N LEU A 112 -6.78 8.21 13.03
CA LEU A 112 -7.28 7.84 11.71
C LEU A 112 -6.16 7.28 10.82
N ALA A 113 -4.96 7.88 10.86
CA ALA A 113 -3.79 7.36 10.16
C ALA A 113 -3.38 5.97 10.66
N ILE A 114 -3.33 5.75 11.97
CA ILE A 114 -3.01 4.44 12.58
C ILE A 114 -4.02 3.38 12.12
N CYS A 115 -5.33 3.66 12.20
CA CYS A 115 -6.37 2.72 11.79
C CYS A 115 -6.26 2.35 10.31
N LEU A 116 -6.02 3.32 9.43
CA LEU A 116 -5.83 3.07 8.00
C LEU A 116 -4.58 2.21 7.75
N LEU A 117 -3.42 2.64 8.27
CA LEU A 117 -2.14 1.94 8.09
C LEU A 117 -2.15 0.52 8.65
N PHE A 118 -2.76 0.33 9.82
CA PHE A 118 -2.91 -0.97 10.44
C PHE A 118 -3.82 -1.87 9.62
N THR A 119 -4.93 -1.34 9.10
CA THR A 119 -5.86 -2.10 8.26
C THR A 119 -5.21 -2.54 6.95
N THR A 120 -4.48 -1.66 6.25
CA THR A 120 -3.72 -2.05 5.05
C THR A 120 -2.65 -3.09 5.40
N GLY A 121 -1.89 -2.88 6.48
CA GLY A 121 -0.92 -3.84 6.99
C GLY A 121 -1.53 -5.23 7.25
N CYS A 122 -2.67 -5.28 7.93
CA CYS A 122 -3.42 -6.51 8.18
C CYS A 122 -3.97 -7.16 6.90
N MET A 123 -4.39 -6.39 5.90
CA MET A 123 -4.81 -6.93 4.60
C MET A 123 -3.63 -7.61 3.87
N TYR A 124 -2.44 -6.99 3.87
CA TYR A 124 -1.23 -7.60 3.29
C TYR A 124 -0.73 -8.80 4.12
N ALA A 125 -0.81 -8.74 5.45
CA ALA A 125 -0.46 -9.85 6.34
C ALA A 125 -1.42 -11.04 6.17
N ASN A 126 -2.72 -10.82 6.04
CA ASN A 126 -3.70 -11.87 5.75
C ASN A 126 -3.43 -12.55 4.40
N PHE A 127 -3.00 -11.79 3.39
CA PHE A 127 -2.55 -12.39 2.13
C PHE A 127 -1.29 -13.24 2.30
N ARG A 128 -0.37 -12.85 3.20
CA ARG A 128 0.87 -13.58 3.49
C ARG A 128 0.67 -14.88 4.28
N PHE A 129 -0.09 -14.83 5.36
CA PHE A 129 -0.32 -15.95 6.27
C PHE A 129 -1.48 -16.85 5.84
N GLY A 130 -2.49 -16.30 5.15
CA GLY A 130 -3.64 -17.06 4.67
C GLY A 130 -3.46 -17.69 3.28
N LYS A 131 -2.81 -17.00 2.34
CA LYS A 131 -2.75 -17.41 0.91
C LYS A 131 -1.35 -17.46 0.30
N GLY A 132 -0.31 -17.07 1.04
CA GLY A 132 1.06 -16.89 0.53
C GLY A 132 1.79 -18.18 0.13
N GLY A 133 1.31 -19.34 0.58
CA GLY A 133 1.80 -20.65 0.14
C GLY A 133 1.28 -21.08 -1.24
N ASP A 134 0.03 -20.76 -1.55
CA ASP A 134 -0.60 -21.11 -2.84
C ASP A 134 -0.25 -20.12 -3.95
N LEU A 135 0.14 -18.88 -3.63
CA LEU A 135 0.51 -17.86 -4.62
C LEU A 135 1.68 -18.26 -5.52
N ILE A 136 2.60 -19.10 -5.01
CA ILE A 136 3.71 -19.65 -5.80
C ILE A 136 3.18 -20.74 -6.74
N LYS A 137 2.36 -21.67 -6.22
CA LYS A 137 1.75 -22.75 -7.02
C LYS A 137 0.79 -22.23 -8.10
N ILE A 138 0.08 -21.12 -7.84
CA ILE A 138 -0.86 -20.45 -8.76
C ILE A 138 -0.19 -19.87 -10.02
N TYR A 139 1.11 -19.58 -9.96
CA TYR A 139 1.83 -18.91 -11.03
C TYR A 139 2.78 -19.83 -11.82
N GLU A 140 3.05 -21.02 -11.32
CA GLU A 140 3.91 -22.02 -11.99
C GLU A 140 3.14 -22.96 -12.93
N LEU A 141 1.81 -23.04 -12.82
CA LEU A 141 0.98 -23.79 -13.75
C LEU A 141 0.71 -22.95 -15.00
N PRO A 142 1.02 -23.45 -16.23
CA PRO A 142 0.63 -22.76 -17.45
C PRO A 142 -0.88 -22.55 -17.41
N SER A 143 -1.34 -21.31 -17.64
CA SER A 143 -2.73 -21.08 -18.00
C SER A 143 -2.97 -21.94 -19.24
N THR A 144 -3.76 -23.00 -19.11
CA THR A 144 -4.19 -23.82 -20.24
C THR A 144 -5.08 -22.94 -21.12
N SER A 145 -4.45 -22.08 -21.90
CA SER A 145 -4.95 -21.65 -23.19
C SER A 145 -4.87 -22.90 -24.07
N SER A 146 -5.83 -23.81 -23.89
CA SER A 146 -6.22 -24.72 -24.96
C SER A 146 -6.80 -23.84 -26.06
N ARG A 147 -5.93 -23.20 -26.84
CA ARG A 147 -6.26 -22.84 -28.22
C ARG A 147 -6.40 -24.17 -28.92
N THR A 148 -7.64 -24.62 -28.96
CA THR A 148 -8.14 -25.64 -29.87
C THR A 148 -7.52 -25.39 -31.25
N PHE A 149 -6.71 -26.35 -31.68
CA PHE A 149 -6.37 -26.54 -33.09
C PHE A 149 -7.67 -26.57 -33.89
N ARG A 150 -7.86 -25.61 -34.78
CA ARG A 150 -8.63 -25.75 -36.03
C ARG A 150 -8.02 -24.83 -37.06
#